data_AF-A0A0F0CP43-F1
#
_entry.id   AF-A0A0F0CP43-F1
#
_cell.length_a   1.000
_cell.length_b   1.000
_cell.length_c   1.000
_cell.angle_alpha   90.00
_cell.angle_beta   90.00
_cell.angle_gamma   90.00
#
_symmetry.space_group_name_H-M   'P 1'
#
loop_
_entity.id
_entity.type
_entity.pdbx_description
1 polymer ?
#
loop_
_entity_poly.entity_id
_entity_poly.type
_entity_poly.pdbx_seq_one_letter_code
_entity_poly.pdbx_strand_id
1 'polypeptide(L)'
;MGGRFNMARKPQQSKSKCPECGEILEIDFYSEEGDIITCYSCDTDLEIKSLKPIVLKIVKNNEKVDDLLEDEELDDNLDDFVDYEDSEEDEEDDEDEYNKY
;
A
#
# COMPACT_ATOMS: atom_id res chain seq x y z
N MET A 1 -50.78 -15.84 21.36
CA MET A 1 -49.51 -15.81 22.11
C MET A 1 -48.45 -16.51 21.26
N GLY A 2 -47.57 -15.77 20.60
CA GLY A 2 -46.52 -16.38 19.78
C GLY A 2 -45.59 -15.31 19.25
N GLY A 3 -44.28 -15.54 19.38
CA GLY A 3 -43.22 -14.66 18.89
C GLY A 3 -42.35 -14.09 20.01
N ARG A 4 -41.44 -14.93 20.53
CA ARG A 4 -40.35 -14.48 21.40
C ARG A 4 -39.36 -13.67 20.55
N PHE A 5 -39.40 -12.34 20.66
CA PHE A 5 -38.35 -11.47 20.13
C PHE A 5 -37.11 -11.58 21.01
N ASN A 6 -36.30 -12.61 20.80
CA ASN A 6 -34.97 -12.71 21.40
C ASN A 6 -33.92 -12.57 20.29
N MET A 7 -33.64 -11.34 19.89
CA MET A 7 -32.43 -11.00 19.13
C MET A 7 -31.79 -9.74 19.68
N ALA A 8 -31.53 -9.70 21.00
CA ALA A 8 -30.45 -8.87 21.51
C ALA A 8 -29.13 -9.55 21.11
N ARG A 9 -28.73 -9.43 19.83
CA ARG A 9 -27.36 -9.72 19.43
C ARG A 9 -26.51 -8.65 20.12
N LYS A 10 -25.94 -8.97 21.27
CA LYS A 10 -24.96 -8.10 21.93
C LYS A 10 -23.90 -7.74 20.88
N PRO A 11 -23.51 -6.46 20.73
CA PRO A 11 -22.42 -6.10 19.84
C PRO A 11 -21.16 -6.77 20.39
N GLN A 12 -20.73 -7.84 19.72
CA GLN A 12 -19.54 -8.59 20.11
C GLN A 12 -18.35 -7.91 19.42
N GLN A 13 -17.84 -6.85 20.05
CA GLN A 13 -16.51 -6.36 19.69
C GLN A 13 -15.53 -7.52 19.84
N SER A 14 -14.80 -7.79 18.77
CA SER A 14 -14.09 -9.04 18.57
C SER A 14 -12.60 -8.74 18.58
N LYS A 15 -11.90 -9.19 19.63
CA LYS A 15 -10.44 -8.99 19.78
C LYS A 15 -9.70 -10.19 19.23
N SER A 16 -8.77 -9.95 18.32
CA SER A 16 -7.91 -10.96 17.72
C SER A 16 -6.45 -10.57 17.84
N LYS A 17 -5.54 -11.50 17.60
CA LYS A 17 -4.11 -11.17 17.48
C LYS A 17 -3.73 -11.14 16.02
N CYS A 18 -2.89 -10.18 15.64
CA CYS A 18 -2.27 -10.16 14.33
C CYS A 18 -1.36 -11.39 14.19
N PRO A 19 -1.51 -12.21 13.14
CA PRO A 19 -0.65 -13.37 12.91
C PRO A 19 0.79 -13.00 12.52
N GLU A 20 1.05 -11.76 12.07
CA GLU A 20 2.38 -11.29 11.64
C GLU A 20 3.19 -10.72 12.81
N CYS A 21 2.62 -9.77 13.56
CA CYS A 21 3.33 -9.06 14.63
C CYS A 21 2.92 -9.49 16.05
N GLY A 22 1.80 -10.20 16.20
CA GLY A 22 1.27 -10.65 17.49
C GLY A 22 0.48 -9.59 18.28
N GLU A 23 0.32 -8.38 17.76
CA GLU A 23 -0.42 -7.29 18.40
C GLU A 23 -1.92 -7.57 18.50
N ILE A 24 -2.60 -7.00 19.50
CA ILE A 24 -4.05 -7.12 19.66
C ILE A 24 -4.77 -6.18 18.68
N LEU A 25 -5.54 -6.77 17.77
CA LEU A 25 -6.42 -6.09 16.83
C LEU A 25 -7.85 -6.07 17.36
N GLU A 26 -8.46 -4.88 17.32
CA GLU A 26 -9.89 -4.70 17.61
C GLU A 26 -10.66 -4.70 16.29
N ILE A 27 -11.47 -5.75 16.08
CA ILE A 27 -12.30 -5.89 14.89
C ILE A 27 -13.67 -5.29 15.18
N ASP A 28 -14.12 -4.45 14.25
CA ASP A 28 -15.39 -3.74 14.36
C ASP A 28 -16.58 -4.69 14.28
N PHE A 29 -17.70 -4.31 14.89
CA PHE A 29 -18.88 -5.17 14.93
C PHE A 29 -19.57 -5.31 13.56
N TYR A 30 -19.35 -4.32 12.70
CA TYR A 30 -19.90 -4.30 11.35
C TYR A 30 -19.07 -5.08 10.35
N SER A 31 -17.90 -5.59 10.77
CA SER A 31 -17.05 -6.39 9.90
C SER A 31 -17.66 -7.77 9.65
N GLU A 32 -17.58 -8.23 8.41
CA GLU A 32 -18.13 -9.49 7.93
C GLU A 32 -17.01 -10.44 7.46
N GLU A 33 -17.36 -11.72 7.28
CA GLU A 33 -16.43 -12.69 6.68
C GLU A 33 -16.14 -12.27 5.23
N GLY A 34 -14.86 -12.06 4.91
CA GLY A 34 -14.38 -11.54 3.63
C GLY A 34 -13.92 -10.09 3.68
N ASP A 35 -14.18 -9.36 4.76
CA ASP A 35 -13.66 -7.99 4.91
C ASP A 35 -12.14 -7.99 5.06
N ILE A 36 -11.52 -6.92 4.55
CA ILE A 36 -10.08 -6.65 4.68
C ILE A 36 -9.90 -5.56 5.74
N ILE A 37 -9.05 -5.84 6.72
CA ILE A 37 -8.65 -4.92 7.77
C ILE A 37 -7.13 -4.77 7.75
N THR A 38 -6.62 -3.56 7.99
CA THR A 38 -5.19 -3.29 8.05
C THR A 38 -4.73 -3.23 9.50
N CYS A 39 -3.63 -3.92 9.83
CA CYS A 39 -3.05 -3.84 11.17
C CYS A 39 -2.32 -2.50 11.37
N TYR A 40 -2.73 -1.71 12.37
CA TYR A 40 -2.11 -0.41 12.68
C TYR A 40 -0.64 -0.48 13.15
N SER A 41 -0.11 -1.68 13.41
CA SER A 41 1.24 -1.86 13.96
C SER A 41 2.26 -2.35 12.96
N CYS A 42 1.83 -3.07 11.92
CA CYS A 42 2.70 -3.62 10.88
C CYS A 42 2.19 -3.34 9.47
N ASP A 43 1.14 -2.52 9.34
CA ASP A 43 0.51 -2.11 8.08
C ASP A 43 0.14 -3.29 7.16
N THR A 44 -0.07 -4.47 7.76
CA THR A 44 -0.39 -5.67 7.00
C THR A 44 -1.90 -5.79 6.80
N ASP A 45 -2.29 -6.01 5.55
CA ASP A 45 -3.67 -6.30 5.19
C ASP A 45 -4.05 -7.74 5.55
N LEU A 46 -5.15 -7.88 6.29
CA LEU A 46 -5.66 -9.12 6.82
C LEU A 46 -7.12 -9.30 6.39
N GLU A 47 -7.45 -10.44 5.80
CA GLU A 47 -8.82 -10.82 5.43
C GLU A 47 -9.46 -11.64 6.56
N ILE A 48 -10.70 -11.29 6.92
CA ILE A 48 -11.49 -12.01 7.92
C ILE A 48 -12.04 -13.29 7.29
N LYS A 49 -11.49 -14.45 7.65
CA LYS A 49 -12.01 -15.75 7.22
C LYS A 49 -13.18 -16.25 8.05
N SER A 50 -13.17 -15.95 9.34
CA SER A 50 -14.30 -16.26 10.22
C SER A 50 -14.35 -15.36 11.44
N LEU A 51 -15.54 -15.21 12.04
CA LEU A 51 -15.78 -14.39 13.24
C LEU A 51 -16.04 -15.22 14.50
N LYS A 52 -16.21 -16.55 14.40
CA LYS A 52 -16.49 -17.45 15.54
C LYS A 52 -15.88 -18.85 15.35
N PRO A 53 -14.60 -19.08 15.69
CA PRO A 53 -13.61 -18.15 16.24
C PRO A 53 -13.09 -17.15 15.20
N ILE A 54 -12.51 -16.04 15.66
CA ILE A 54 -11.91 -15.06 14.74
C ILE A 54 -10.70 -15.70 14.06
N VAL A 55 -10.74 -15.79 12.74
CA VAL A 55 -9.62 -16.28 11.92
C VAL A 55 -9.28 -15.21 10.90
N LEU A 56 -8.05 -14.73 10.95
CA LEU A 56 -7.51 -13.75 10.01
C LEU A 56 -6.53 -14.45 9.07
N LYS A 57 -6.54 -14.06 7.79
CA LYS A 57 -5.60 -14.52 6.79
C LYS A 57 -4.85 -13.33 6.22
N ILE A 58 -3.53 -13.41 6.16
CA ILE A 58 -2.72 -12.37 5.54
C ILE A 58 -3.03 -12.28 4.05
N VAL A 59 -3.44 -11.09 3.62
CA VAL A 59 -3.52 -10.73 2.20
C VAL A 59 -2.12 -10.28 1.84
N LYS A 60 -1.38 -11.15 1.14
CA LYS A 60 -0.07 -10.79 0.63
C LYS A 60 -0.29 -9.72 -0.44
N ASN A 61 -0.22 -8.44 -0.06
CA ASN A 61 -0.18 -7.36 -1.04
C ASN A 61 1.14 -7.54 -1.78
N ASN A 62 1.03 -7.98 -3.03
CA ASN A 62 2.16 -8.41 -3.85
C ASN A 62 2.83 -7.18 -4.46
N GLU A 63 3.01 -6.10 -3.69
CA GLU A 63 3.90 -4.99 -4.01
C GLU A 63 5.32 -5.46 -3.74
N LYS A 64 5.74 -6.43 -4.55
CA LYS A 64 7.15 -6.70 -4.80
C LYS A 64 7.74 -5.46 -5.47
N VAL A 65 8.18 -4.51 -4.67
CA VAL A 65 9.11 -3.46 -5.09
C VAL A 65 10.14 -3.26 -3.98
N ASP A 66 10.62 -4.36 -3.40
CA ASP A 66 11.81 -4.39 -2.54
C ASP A 66 12.73 -5.57 -2.92
N ASP A 67 12.63 -6.04 -4.18
CA ASP A 67 13.55 -7.01 -4.82
C ASP A 67 14.16 -6.39 -6.12
N LEU A 68 14.28 -5.06 -6.19
CA LEU A 68 14.96 -4.35 -7.29
C LEU A 68 16.26 -3.67 -6.84
N LEU A 69 16.84 -4.09 -5.71
CA LEU A 69 18.14 -3.62 -5.23
C LEU A 69 19.06 -4.79 -4.79
N GLU A 70 19.07 -5.86 -5.56
CA GLU A 70 20.18 -6.82 -5.58
C GLU A 70 20.49 -7.15 -7.05
N ASP A 71 21.16 -6.22 -7.74
CA ASP A 71 22.54 -6.45 -8.23
C ASP A 71 23.01 -5.17 -8.95
N GLU A 72 23.95 -4.48 -8.33
CA GLU A 72 24.79 -3.49 -8.99
C GLU A 72 25.70 -4.22 -10.00
N GLU A 73 25.19 -4.59 -11.17
CA GLU A 73 26.05 -4.72 -12.36
C GLU A 73 26.25 -3.31 -12.89
N LEU A 74 27.06 -2.53 -12.16
CA LEU A 74 27.71 -1.34 -12.68
C LEU A 74 28.59 -1.84 -13.84
N ASP A 75 28.04 -1.87 -15.05
CA ASP A 75 28.79 -2.15 -16.26
C ASP A 75 29.87 -1.07 -16.36
N ASP A 76 31.09 -1.43 -15.97
CA ASP A 76 32.34 -0.66 -16.13
C ASP A 76 32.70 -0.51 -17.62
N ASN A 77 31.72 -0.16 -18.46
CA ASN A 77 31.88 0.26 -19.84
C ASN A 77 31.28 1.66 -20.05
N LEU A 78 31.55 2.55 -19.08
CA LEU A 78 31.47 3.99 -19.26
C LEU A 78 32.72 4.51 -19.99
N ASP A 79 33.00 3.92 -21.15
CA ASP A 79 34.03 4.35 -22.10
C ASP A 79 33.41 4.39 -23.52
N ASP A 80 32.27 5.07 -23.64
CA ASP A 80 31.89 5.72 -24.89
C ASP A 80 31.51 7.17 -24.59
N PHE A 81 32.55 7.90 -24.16
CA PHE A 81 32.64 9.34 -24.25
C PHE A 81 32.47 9.71 -25.72
N VAL A 82 31.22 9.89 -26.15
CA VAL A 82 30.90 10.48 -27.45
C VAL A 82 31.26 11.95 -27.34
N ASP A 83 32.52 12.26 -27.64
CA ASP A 83 33.01 13.58 -27.99
C ASP A 83 32.43 13.92 -29.36
N TYR A 84 31.13 14.19 -29.40
CA TYR A 84 30.53 14.81 -30.56
C TYR A 84 30.87 16.29 -30.45
N GLU A 85 32.03 16.63 -31.02
CA GLU A 85 32.41 17.97 -31.38
C GLU A 85 31.20 18.72 -31.96
N ASP A 86 30.92 19.85 -31.32
CA ASP A 86 30.94 21.13 -32.00
C ASP A 86 30.25 21.18 -33.37
N SER A 87 29.02 21.70 -33.35
CA SER A 87 28.57 22.53 -34.46
C SER A 87 27.92 23.77 -33.85
N GLU A 88 28.70 24.84 -33.82
CA GLU A 88 28.23 26.22 -33.66
C GLU A 88 27.12 26.52 -34.69
N GLU A 89 25.99 27.05 -34.21
CA GLU A 89 25.12 28.04 -34.88
C GLU A 89 24.22 28.60 -33.75
N ASP A 90 24.54 29.73 -33.12
CA ASP A 90 24.31 31.12 -33.59
C ASP A 90 22.82 31.28 -34.01
N GLU A 91 21.97 32.11 -33.40
CA GLU A 91 22.11 33.55 -33.17
C GLU A 91 21.14 34.05 -32.05
N GLU A 92 21.53 35.21 -31.53
CA GLU A 92 20.91 36.19 -30.61
C GLU A 92 19.39 36.41 -30.73
N ASP A 93 18.68 36.53 -29.60
CA ASP A 93 18.19 37.80 -29.01
C ASP A 93 17.01 38.43 -29.77
N ASP A 94 15.83 38.45 -29.12
CA ASP A 94 15.09 39.70 -28.98
C ASP A 94 14.04 39.55 -27.87
N GLU A 95 14.13 40.47 -26.92
CA GLU A 95 13.17 40.76 -25.86
C GLU A 95 11.81 41.18 -26.42
N ASP A 96 10.82 41.17 -25.52
CA ASP A 96 9.67 42.09 -25.42
C ASP A 96 8.41 41.29 -25.07
N GLU A 97 8.06 41.22 -23.79
CA GLU A 97 7.20 42.25 -23.17
C GLU A 97 5.87 42.39 -23.93
N TYR A 98 4.82 41.69 -23.48
CA TYR A 98 3.55 42.40 -23.28
C TYR A 98 2.66 41.72 -22.25
N ASN A 99 2.74 42.28 -21.04
CA ASN A 99 1.68 42.23 -20.07
C ASN A 99 0.62 43.26 -20.52
N LYS A 100 -0.59 42.84 -20.93
CA LYS A 100 -1.73 43.77 -20.99
C LYS A 100 -3.10 43.08 -20.89
N TYR A 101 -3.61 43.09 -19.65
CA TYR A 101 -4.99 43.12 -19.18
C TYR A 101 -5.99 42.06 -19.70
#